data_AF-A0A7J6NB05-F1
#
_entry.id   AF-A0A7J6NB05-F1
#
_cell.length_a   1.000
_cell.length_b   1.000
_cell.length_c   1.000
_cell.angle_alpha   90.00
_cell.angle_beta   90.00
_cell.angle_gamma   90.00
#
_symmetry.space_group_name_H-M   'P 1'
#
loop_
_entity.id
_entity.type
_entity.pdbx_description
1 polymer ?
#
loop_
_entity_poly.entity_id
_entity_poly.type
_entity_poly.pdbx_seq_one_letter_code
_entity_poly.pdbx_strand_id
1 'polypeptide(L)'
;MCLECAQHFVKSYDDCAAGRCTMDHPDKRHTALWLWRLHNMVNNRTSHERGITGKDTAWPTKDECTKCREYRSGVSNNYTFNEDAVMDFLEESYYPQSSDVKPTGPSGSRPMVQLGYHTIALLSLAILPLIMVTNF
;
A
#
# COMPACT_ATOMS: atom_id res chain seq x y z
N MET A 1 12.47 -13.40 -6.79
CA MET A 1 11.06 -13.07 -7.10
C MET A 1 10.34 -14.35 -7.52
N CYS A 2 9.11 -14.58 -7.09
CA CYS A 2 8.32 -15.77 -7.44
C CYS A 2 7.60 -15.56 -8.78
N LEU A 3 7.89 -16.39 -9.79
CA LEU A 3 7.33 -16.23 -11.14
C LEU A 3 5.81 -16.50 -11.19
N GLU A 4 5.37 -17.60 -10.58
CA GLU A 4 3.95 -17.96 -10.49
C GLU A 4 3.12 -16.88 -9.79
N CYS A 5 3.67 -16.28 -8.73
CA CYS A 5 3.03 -15.18 -8.00
C CYS A 5 2.82 -13.95 -8.89
N ALA A 6 3.82 -13.62 -9.71
CA ALA A 6 3.73 -12.52 -10.67
C ALA A 6 2.68 -12.81 -11.76
N GLN A 7 2.63 -14.03 -12.28
CA GLN A 7 1.62 -14.45 -13.25
C GLN A 7 0.20 -14.35 -12.69
N HIS A 8 -0.01 -14.79 -11.44
CA HIS A 8 -1.30 -14.65 -10.76
C HIS A 8 -1.71 -13.18 -10.61
N PHE A 9 -0.78 -12.29 -10.21
CA PHE A 9 -1.07 -10.87 -10.09
C PHE A 9 -1.47 -10.23 -11.42
N VAL A 10 -0.69 -10.47 -12.48
CA VAL A 10 -0.97 -9.94 -13.83
C VAL A 10 -2.31 -10.46 -14.34
N LYS A 11 -2.58 -11.76 -14.19
CA LYS A 11 -3.88 -12.34 -14.56
C LYS A 11 -5.03 -11.67 -13.81
N SER A 12 -4.91 -11.49 -12.49
CA SER A 12 -5.93 -10.80 -11.70
C SER A 12 -6.12 -9.33 -12.10
N TYR A 13 -5.05 -8.66 -12.53
CA TYR A 13 -5.12 -7.32 -13.08
C TYR A 13 -5.93 -7.31 -14.39
N ASP A 14 -5.56 -8.16 -15.35
CA ASP A 14 -6.19 -8.24 -16.67
C ASP A 14 -7.67 -8.64 -16.57
N ASP A 15 -8.01 -9.57 -15.68
CA ASP A 15 -9.38 -10.04 -15.44
C ASP A 15 -10.27 -9.06 -14.66
N CYS A 16 -9.75 -7.87 -14.33
CA CYS A 16 -10.42 -6.89 -13.47
C CYS A 16 -10.87 -7.41 -12.10
N ALA A 17 -10.11 -8.35 -11.51
CA ALA A 17 -10.41 -8.88 -10.19
C ALA A 17 -10.46 -7.77 -9.12
N ALA A 18 -11.17 -8.04 -8.02
CA ALA A 18 -11.31 -7.11 -6.90
C ALA A 18 -11.90 -5.73 -7.27
N GLY A 19 -12.65 -5.64 -8.38
CA GLY A 19 -13.29 -4.42 -8.84
C GLY A 19 -12.34 -3.43 -9.53
N ARG A 20 -11.16 -3.87 -10.01
CA ARG A 20 -10.15 -3.01 -10.65
C ARG A 20 -10.73 -2.04 -11.68
N CYS A 21 -11.60 -2.52 -12.57
CA CYS A 21 -12.15 -1.71 -13.64
C CYS A 21 -13.59 -1.24 -13.37
N THR A 22 -13.92 -1.01 -12.09
CA THR A 22 -15.15 -0.29 -11.71
C THR A 22 -15.02 1.22 -11.87
N MET A 23 -13.80 1.73 -12.10
CA MET A 23 -13.51 3.13 -12.38
C MET A 23 -12.49 3.25 -13.52
N ASP A 24 -12.76 4.13 -14.50
CA ASP A 24 -11.86 4.36 -15.65
C ASP A 24 -10.57 5.09 -15.26
N HIS A 25 -10.66 6.01 -14.30
CA HIS A 25 -9.54 6.80 -13.79
C HIS A 25 -9.47 6.67 -12.26
N PRO A 26 -8.84 5.59 -11.74
CA PRO A 26 -8.81 5.33 -10.31
C PRO A 26 -7.95 6.37 -9.59
N ASP A 27 -8.48 6.95 -8.52
CA ASP A 27 -7.71 7.80 -7.61
C ASP A 27 -6.87 6.96 -6.63
N LYS A 28 -6.15 7.64 -5.72
CA LYS A 28 -5.33 6.99 -4.69
C LYS A 28 -6.18 6.06 -3.82
N ARG A 29 -7.36 6.53 -3.41
CA ARG A 29 -8.27 5.80 -2.51
C ARG A 29 -8.73 4.51 -3.17
N HIS A 30 -9.18 4.59 -4.42
CA HIS A 30 -9.65 3.47 -5.21
C HIS A 30 -8.54 2.44 -5.42
N THR A 31 -7.34 2.91 -5.78
CA THR A 31 -6.17 2.05 -6.02
C THR A 31 -5.75 1.30 -4.75
N ALA A 32 -5.72 1.99 -3.60
CA ALA A 32 -5.38 1.38 -2.33
C ALA A 32 -6.40 0.31 -1.92
N LEU A 33 -7.70 0.61 -2.01
CA LEU A 33 -8.75 -0.36 -1.73
C LEU A 33 -8.71 -1.56 -2.69
N TRP A 34 -8.54 -1.33 -3.99
CA TRP A 34 -8.42 -2.41 -4.96
C TRP A 34 -7.28 -3.37 -4.59
N LEU A 35 -6.10 -2.82 -4.28
CA LEU A 35 -4.95 -3.63 -3.90
C LEU A 35 -5.20 -4.41 -2.61
N TRP A 36 -5.84 -3.78 -1.62
CA TRP A 36 -6.23 -4.43 -0.36
C TRP A 36 -7.23 -5.57 -0.58
N ARG A 37 -8.27 -5.37 -1.39
CA ARG A 37 -9.24 -6.43 -1.76
C ARG A 37 -8.54 -7.59 -2.47
N LEU A 38 -7.68 -7.28 -3.45
CA LEU A 38 -6.91 -8.28 -4.18
C LEU A 38 -5.99 -9.09 -3.25
N HIS A 39 -5.32 -8.43 -2.32
CA HIS A 39 -4.49 -9.10 -1.32
C HIS A 39 -5.32 -10.06 -0.48
N ASN A 40 -6.50 -9.64 -0.01
CA ASN A 40 -7.40 -10.52 0.75
C ASN A 40 -7.91 -11.72 -0.06
N MET A 41 -8.14 -11.57 -1.37
CA MET A 41 -8.43 -12.70 -2.26
C MET A 41 -7.26 -13.70 -2.31
N VAL A 42 -6.02 -13.21 -2.40
CA VAL A 42 -4.81 -14.06 -2.36
C VAL A 42 -4.66 -14.75 -1.01
N ASN A 43 -4.90 -14.05 0.10
CA ASN A 43 -4.87 -14.64 1.44
C ASN A 43 -5.89 -15.79 1.56
N ASN A 44 -7.12 -15.59 1.07
CA ASN A 44 -8.14 -16.61 1.10
C ASN A 44 -7.78 -17.83 0.23
N ARG A 45 -7.25 -17.62 -0.98
CA ARG A 45 -6.82 -18.72 -1.85
C ARG A 45 -5.67 -19.51 -1.21
N THR A 46 -4.62 -18.80 -0.80
CA THR A 46 -3.39 -19.43 -0.29
C THR A 46 -3.57 -20.08 1.07
N SER A 47 -4.50 -19.59 1.91
CA SER A 47 -4.88 -20.25 3.15
C SER A 47 -5.58 -21.58 2.89
N HIS A 48 -6.50 -21.64 1.91
CA HIS A 48 -7.14 -22.88 1.47
C HIS A 48 -6.13 -23.88 0.90
N GLU A 49 -5.26 -23.45 -0.02
CA GLU A 49 -4.21 -24.30 -0.62
C GLU A 49 -3.27 -24.92 0.45
N ARG A 50 -3.05 -24.20 1.56
CA ARG A 50 -2.20 -24.64 2.67
C ARG A 50 -2.95 -25.34 3.80
N GLY A 51 -4.27 -25.50 3.70
CA GLY A 51 -5.09 -26.11 4.75
C GLY A 51 -5.07 -25.33 6.07
N ILE A 52 -4.91 -24.00 6.02
CA ILE A 52 -4.95 -23.15 7.22
C ILE A 52 -6.41 -22.99 7.67
N THR A 53 -6.80 -23.70 8.73
CA THR A 53 -8.16 -23.65 9.30
C THR A 53 -8.19 -22.97 10.65
N GLY A 54 -9.32 -22.36 11.01
CA GLY A 54 -9.55 -21.78 12.35
C GLY A 54 -8.81 -20.48 12.65
N LYS A 55 -8.07 -19.93 11.68
CA LYS A 55 -7.45 -18.61 11.76
C LYS A 55 -8.17 -17.65 10.82
N ASP A 56 -8.33 -16.42 11.29
CA ASP A 56 -8.80 -15.33 10.44
C ASP A 56 -7.71 -14.99 9.43
N THR A 57 -8.02 -15.19 8.15
CA THR A 57 -7.08 -14.98 7.05
C THR A 57 -7.35 -13.68 6.32
N ALA A 58 -8.45 -13.00 6.65
CA ALA A 58 -8.76 -11.69 6.12
C ALA A 58 -8.07 -10.62 6.98
N TRP A 59 -7.42 -9.68 6.32
CA TRP A 59 -6.72 -8.58 6.95
C TRP A 59 -7.44 -7.24 6.66
N PRO A 60 -7.63 -6.36 7.66
CA PRO A 60 -7.30 -6.58 9.07
C PRO A 60 -8.20 -7.63 9.72
N THR A 61 -7.64 -8.31 10.72
CA THR A 61 -8.38 -9.11 11.68
C THR A 61 -9.28 -8.21 12.54
N LYS A 62 -10.27 -8.81 13.22
CA LYS A 62 -11.18 -8.07 14.11
C LYS A 62 -10.43 -7.30 15.21
N ASP A 63 -9.36 -7.88 15.72
CA ASP A 63 -8.58 -7.34 16.82
C ASP A 63 -7.67 -6.19 16.35
N GLU A 64 -7.22 -6.22 15.09
CA GLU A 64 -6.45 -5.12 14.48
C GLU A 64 -7.36 -3.93 14.14
N CYS A 65 -8.57 -4.17 13.64
CA CYS A 65 -9.50 -3.10 13.32
C CYS A 65 -10.96 -3.53 13.52
N THR A 66 -11.50 -3.29 14.71
CA THR A 66 -12.89 -3.63 15.03
C THR A 66 -13.89 -2.85 14.17
N LYS A 67 -13.59 -1.61 13.82
CA LYS A 67 -14.46 -0.75 12.97
C LYS A 67 -14.48 -1.16 11.51
N CYS A 68 -13.47 -1.90 11.06
CA CYS A 68 -13.36 -2.32 9.67
C CYS A 68 -14.38 -3.41 9.30
N ARG A 69 -15.04 -4.05 10.28
CA ARG A 69 -15.94 -5.18 10.05
C ARG A 69 -17.32 -4.91 10.60
N GLU A 70 -18.31 -4.98 9.72
CA GLU A 70 -19.72 -4.87 10.06
C GLU A 70 -20.32 -6.26 10.16
N TYR A 71 -20.54 -6.72 11.39
CA TYR A 71 -21.15 -8.02 11.67
C TYR A 71 -22.66 -7.94 11.56
N ARG A 72 -23.26 -8.87 10.82
CA ARG A 72 -24.72 -9.02 10.84
C ARG A 72 -25.16 -9.59 12.18
N SER A 73 -26.18 -8.98 12.79
CA SER A 73 -26.72 -9.39 14.09
C SER A 73 -27.00 -10.90 14.14
N GLY A 74 -26.35 -11.59 15.08
CA GLY A 74 -26.59 -13.01 15.35
C GLY A 74 -25.64 -14.01 14.69
N VAL A 75 -24.69 -13.59 13.83
CA VAL A 75 -23.72 -14.52 13.20
C VAL A 75 -22.30 -13.96 13.27
N SER A 76 -21.47 -14.48 14.18
CA SER A 76 -20.11 -13.99 14.44
C SER A 76 -19.12 -14.14 13.27
N ASN A 77 -19.43 -14.97 12.27
CA ASN A 77 -18.57 -15.21 11.11
C ASN A 77 -19.13 -14.62 9.80
N ASN A 78 -20.22 -13.85 9.86
CA ASN A 78 -20.80 -13.17 8.70
C ASN A 78 -20.63 -11.67 8.86
N TYR A 79 -19.60 -11.14 8.21
CA TYR A 79 -19.30 -9.72 8.21
C TYR A 79 -19.02 -9.21 6.79
N THR A 80 -19.25 -7.92 6.60
CA THR A 80 -18.75 -7.15 5.46
C THR A 80 -17.69 -6.18 5.93
N PHE A 81 -16.78 -5.79 5.04
CA PHE A 81 -15.82 -4.75 5.36
C PHE A 81 -16.44 -3.36 5.18
N ASN A 82 -16.25 -2.49 6.16
CA ASN A 82 -16.48 -1.05 6.02
C ASN A 82 -15.25 -0.43 5.37
N GLU A 83 -15.35 -0.08 4.09
CA GLU A 83 -14.20 0.36 3.30
C GLU A 83 -13.70 1.78 3.62
N ASP A 84 -14.49 2.59 4.32
CA ASP A 84 -14.03 3.87 4.87
C ASP A 84 -13.10 3.60 6.06
N ALA A 85 -13.55 2.81 7.03
CA ALA A 85 -12.73 2.41 8.17
C ALA A 85 -11.47 1.62 7.76
N VAL A 86 -11.55 0.80 6.70
CA VAL A 86 -10.39 0.12 6.13
C VAL A 86 -9.37 1.10 5.58
N MET A 87 -9.80 2.19 4.91
CA MET A 87 -8.83 3.18 4.43
C MET A 87 -8.17 3.95 5.55
N ASP A 88 -8.90 4.35 6.58
CA ASP A 88 -8.31 5.00 7.75
C ASP A 88 -7.21 4.09 8.35
N PHE A 89 -7.50 2.80 8.48
CA PHE A 89 -6.56 1.80 8.95
C PHE A 89 -5.36 1.60 8.01
N LEU A 90 -5.57 1.61 6.68
CA LEU A 90 -4.49 1.52 5.70
C LEU A 90 -3.56 2.74 5.77
N GLU A 91 -4.10 3.94 5.92
CA GLU A 91 -3.30 5.16 6.06
C GLU A 91 -2.46 5.13 7.34
N GLU A 92 -3.05 4.74 8.47
CA GLU A 92 -2.31 4.56 9.73
C GLU A 92 -1.22 3.49 9.62
N SER A 93 -1.52 2.36 8.98
CA SER A 93 -0.60 1.21 8.89
C SER A 93 0.62 1.47 8.02
N TYR A 94 0.44 2.19 6.90
CA TYR A 94 1.51 2.41 5.92
C TYR A 94 2.14 3.81 6.01
N TYR A 95 1.46 4.76 6.66
CA TYR A 95 1.92 6.14 6.84
C TYR A 95 1.70 6.60 8.29
N PRO A 96 2.29 5.91 9.28
CA PRO A 96 2.15 6.34 10.67
C PRO A 96 2.67 7.77 10.78
N GLN A 97 1.83 8.66 11.32
CA GLN A 97 2.27 10.02 11.65
C GLN A 97 3.46 9.90 12.60
N SER A 98 4.55 10.60 12.27
CA SER A 98 5.75 10.65 13.12
C SER A 98 5.48 11.51 14.35
N SER A 99 4.59 11.08 15.24
CA SER A 99 4.24 11.79 16.45
C SER A 99 4.47 10.89 17.66
N ASP A 100 5.74 10.67 17.98
CA ASP A 100 6.23 10.46 19.37
C ASP A 100 7.77 10.51 19.42
N VAL A 101 8.33 11.71 19.26
CA VAL A 101 9.57 12.08 19.98
C VAL A 101 9.19 13.17 20.95
N LYS A 102 8.85 12.77 22.18
CA LYS A 102 8.68 13.69 23.31
C LYS A 102 10.09 14.09 23.78
N PRO A 103 10.50 15.37 23.72
CA PRO A 103 11.81 15.76 24.21
C PRO A 103 11.78 15.78 25.75
N THR A 104 12.31 14.73 26.38
CA THR A 104 12.55 14.72 27.83
C THR A 104 14.04 14.76 28.12
N GLY A 105 14.53 15.93 28.53
CA GLY A 105 15.73 16.05 29.38
C GLY A 105 17.10 16.08 28.68
N PRO A 106 18.14 16.58 29.38
CA PRO A 106 19.11 17.48 28.78
C PRO A 106 20.39 16.81 28.22
N SER A 107 20.91 17.44 27.17
CA SER A 107 22.31 17.50 26.74
C SER A 107 23.13 16.21 26.91
N GLY A 108 23.05 15.33 25.92
CA GLY A 108 24.02 14.26 25.70
C GLY A 108 24.18 14.02 24.20
N SER A 109 25.25 14.55 23.63
CA SER A 109 25.59 14.52 22.21
C SER A 109 25.54 13.11 21.60
N ARG A 110 24.75 12.93 20.54
CA ARG A 110 24.87 11.79 19.61
C ARG A 110 24.84 12.30 18.16
N PRO A 111 25.61 11.69 17.25
CA PRO A 111 25.97 12.29 15.97
C PRO A 111 24.78 12.31 15.01
N MET A 112 24.70 13.41 14.27
CA MET A 112 23.70 13.77 13.28
C MET A 112 23.87 12.92 12.02
N VAL A 113 22.94 12.02 11.73
CA VAL A 113 22.76 11.48 10.36
C VAL A 113 21.93 12.51 9.60
N GLN A 114 22.62 13.39 8.88
CA GLN A 114 22.05 14.43 8.03
C GLN A 114 21.52 13.80 6.74
N LEU A 115 20.24 13.47 6.67
CA LEU A 115 19.58 13.25 5.38
C LEU A 115 18.86 14.56 5.00
N GLY A 116 19.61 15.39 4.26
CA GLY A 116 19.25 16.77 3.96
C GLY A 116 18.00 16.89 3.08
N TYR A 117 17.09 17.74 3.52
CA TYR A 117 16.06 18.35 2.69
C TYR A 117 16.29 19.86 2.61
N HIS A 118 16.31 20.33 1.36
CA HIS A 118 16.23 21.73 0.88
C HIS A 118 17.51 22.58 0.97
N THR A 119 18.03 23.11 -0.14
CA THR A 119 17.45 24.28 -0.85
C THR A 119 18.27 24.66 -2.10
N ILE A 120 17.63 25.39 -3.04
CA ILE A 120 18.20 26.29 -4.10
C ILE A 120 18.70 25.58 -5.38
N ALA A 121 17.91 25.48 -6.44
CA ALA A 121 17.60 26.50 -7.46
C ALA A 121 18.78 26.85 -8.39
N LEU A 122 18.50 26.71 -9.70
CA LEU A 122 19.13 27.35 -10.86
C LEU A 122 20.60 27.01 -11.15
N LEU A 123 20.81 26.27 -12.25
CA LEU A 123 21.84 26.60 -13.25
C LEU A 123 21.38 26.03 -14.61
N SER A 124 20.62 26.84 -15.33
CA SER A 124 20.65 26.85 -16.78
C SER A 124 22.06 27.25 -17.22
N LEU A 125 22.68 26.46 -18.12
CA LEU A 125 23.43 26.95 -19.29
C LEU A 125 24.01 25.75 -20.08
N ALA A 126 23.43 25.60 -21.27
CA ALA A 126 24.02 25.16 -22.52
C ALA A 126 25.44 24.58 -22.50
N ILE A 127 25.58 23.33 -23.00
CA ILE A 127 26.72 22.94 -23.83
C ILE A 127 26.21 22.11 -25.02
N LEU A 128 26.24 22.74 -26.19
CA LEU A 128 26.13 22.13 -27.51
C LEU A 128 27.23 21.05 -27.70
N PRO A 129 26.95 19.92 -28.38
CA PRO A 129 27.98 19.29 -29.20
C PRO A 129 27.82 19.82 -30.63
N LEU A 130 28.71 20.77 -30.97
CA LEU A 130 29.03 21.10 -32.35
C LEU A 130 29.91 19.98 -32.92
N ILE A 131 29.77 19.72 -34.23
CA ILE A 131 30.63 18.90 -35.10
C ILE A 131 30.27 17.40 -35.02
N MET A 132 29.55 16.82 -35.98
CA MET A 132 30.00 16.67 -37.37
C MET A 132 28.89 16.87 -38.41
N VAL A 133 29.09 17.88 -39.26
CA VAL A 133 28.64 17.88 -40.65
C VAL A 133 29.58 16.95 -41.42
N THR A 134 29.06 16.00 -42.21
CA THR A 134 29.51 15.65 -43.58
C THR A 134 28.83 14.37 -44.11
N ASN A 135 28.13 14.51 -45.25
CA ASN A 135 27.81 13.51 -46.31
C ASN A 135 27.03 12.25 -45.89
N PHE A 136 25.83 11.94 -46.39
CA PHE A 136 25.30 11.97 -47.77
C PHE A 136 23.78 12.19 -47.75
#